data_AF-A0A8T3ZKH5-F1
#
_entry.id   AF-A0A8T3ZKH5-F1
#
_cell.length_a   1.000
_cell.length_b   1.000
_cell.length_c   1.000
_cell.angle_alpha   90.00
_cell.angle_beta   90.00
_cell.angle_gamma   90.00
#
_symmetry.space_group_name_H-M   'P 1'
#
loop_
_entity.id
_entity.type
_entity.pdbx_description
1 polymer ?
#
loop_
_entity_poly.entity_id
_entity_poly.type
_entity_poly.pdbx_seq_one_letter_code
_entity_poly.pdbx_strand_id
1 'polypeptide(L)'
;MERNTLIVSITALSMILVLYGTLVIFTTLYDTPAAVLRDYSVHQPVSTETQELSADWDDLTAGTTVVHVEKIEPATDTTVSETAETETAATTEETSSETVEETEVAEEQTDLDILLADLETAIKDINHYDRYLENYQDAVTAAENDDDLDIVDDEMHDLKDSINDLDDDIDDIDNRFDDMDYRDYEGYSSDDFDKIQHRIDSTKDNFTKLKEYFNQVNEELDDKYDVV
;
A
#
# COMPACT_ATOMS: atom_id res chain seq x y z
N MET A 1 -13.42 51.82 25.99
CA MET A 1 -13.38 50.59 25.17
C MET A 1 -11.96 50.18 24.78
N GLU A 2 -11.05 51.11 24.52
CA GLU A 2 -9.69 50.89 23.98
C GLU A 2 -8.82 49.85 24.74
N ARG A 3 -8.97 49.75 26.07
CA ARG A 3 -8.14 48.85 26.89
C ARG A 3 -8.35 47.36 26.59
N ASN A 4 -9.52 46.97 26.08
CA ASN A 4 -9.79 45.57 25.72
C ASN A 4 -9.21 45.22 24.34
N THR A 5 -9.23 46.18 23.40
CA THR A 5 -8.63 46.03 22.07
C THR A 5 -7.12 45.81 22.15
N LEU A 6 -6.44 46.51 23.07
CA LEU A 6 -5.00 46.37 23.30
C LEU A 6 -4.62 45.00 23.89
N ILE A 7 -5.44 44.43 24.79
CA ILE A 7 -5.21 43.09 25.33
C ILE A 7 -5.38 42.03 24.24
N VAL A 8 -6.47 42.09 23.46
CA VAL A 8 -6.72 41.15 22.35
C VAL A 8 -5.60 41.21 21.31
N SER A 9 -5.12 42.42 20.99
CA SER A 9 -3.97 42.64 20.12
C SER A 9 -2.70 41.95 20.61
N ILE A 10 -2.39 42.01 21.91
CA ILE A 10 -1.19 41.36 22.47
C ILE A 10 -1.31 39.83 22.42
N THR A 11 -2.47 39.26 22.78
CA THR A 11 -2.67 37.80 22.68
C THR A 11 -2.56 37.29 21.24
N ALA A 12 -3.15 37.99 20.26
CA ALA A 12 -3.04 37.61 18.85
C ALA A 12 -1.58 37.65 18.37
N LEU A 13 -0.83 38.68 18.74
CA LEU A 13 0.58 38.82 18.37
C LEU A 13 1.47 37.76 19.04
N SER A 14 1.14 37.34 20.27
CA SER A 14 1.82 36.23 20.93
C SER A 14 1.57 34.86 20.27
N MET A 15 0.34 34.59 19.82
CA MET A 15 0.04 33.35 19.05
C MET A 15 0.75 33.33 17.70
N ILE A 16 0.82 34.46 17.00
CA ILE A 16 1.57 34.58 15.74
C ILE A 16 3.08 34.36 15.96
N LEU A 17 3.64 34.86 17.06
CA LEU A 17 5.05 34.62 17.40
C LEU A 17 5.33 33.16 17.78
N VAL A 18 4.40 32.46 18.44
CA VAL A 18 4.52 31.01 18.70
C VAL A 18 4.46 30.23 17.39
N LEU A 19 3.50 30.52 16.51
CA LEU A 19 3.39 29.88 15.19
C LEU A 19 4.59 30.17 14.30
N TYR A 20 5.14 31.39 14.34
CA TYR A 20 6.37 31.73 13.63
C TYR A 20 7.58 31.02 14.25
N GLY A 21 7.62 30.86 15.58
CA GLY A 21 8.64 30.07 16.27
C GLY A 21 8.61 28.60 15.85
N THR A 22 7.44 27.95 15.85
CA THR A 22 7.30 26.57 15.39
C THR A 22 7.61 26.43 13.90
N LEU A 23 7.20 27.39 13.06
CA LEU A 23 7.52 27.38 11.63
C LEU A 23 9.04 27.55 11.39
N VAL A 24 9.69 28.46 12.11
CA VAL A 24 11.15 28.66 12.03
C VAL A 24 11.87 27.40 12.49
N ILE A 25 11.51 26.83 13.65
CA ILE A 25 12.06 25.56 14.16
C ILE A 25 11.91 24.45 13.10
N PHE A 26 10.73 24.30 12.51
CA PHE A 26 10.48 23.34 11.44
C PHE A 26 11.38 23.62 10.23
N THR A 27 11.48 24.87 9.75
CA THR A 27 12.40 25.20 8.64
C THR A 27 13.89 25.10 8.99
N THR A 28 14.30 25.17 10.27
CA THR A 28 15.70 25.02 10.66
C THR A 28 16.10 23.57 10.99
N LEU A 29 15.13 22.71 11.29
CA LEU A 29 15.32 21.26 11.44
C LEU A 29 15.19 20.52 10.11
N TYR A 30 14.27 20.93 9.24
CA TYR A 30 13.97 20.25 7.97
C TYR A 30 14.60 20.89 6.72
N ASP A 31 15.43 21.94 6.85
CA ASP A 31 16.22 22.50 5.73
C ASP A 31 17.73 22.23 5.93
N THR A 32 18.10 20.95 5.91
CA THR A 32 19.49 20.49 5.77
C THR A 32 19.79 20.16 4.29
N PRO A 33 20.44 21.07 3.53
CA PRO A 33 20.75 20.83 2.13
C PRO A 33 21.93 19.85 1.99
N ALA A 34 21.65 18.64 1.49
CA ALA A 34 22.57 17.73 0.80
C ALA A 34 23.89 17.31 1.50
N ALA A 35 24.09 17.66 2.78
CA ALA A 35 25.32 17.35 3.52
C ALA A 35 25.24 16.07 4.36
N VAL A 36 24.03 15.59 4.70
CA VAL A 36 23.78 14.34 5.45
C VAL A 36 23.81 13.12 4.52
N LEU A 37 23.63 13.30 3.21
CA LEU A 37 23.75 12.27 2.16
C LEU A 37 25.20 11.78 1.92
N ARG A 38 26.09 11.84 2.92
CA ARG A 38 27.51 11.54 2.75
C ARG A 38 28.13 10.53 3.71
N ASP A 39 27.30 9.86 4.52
CA ASP A 39 27.68 8.59 5.18
C ASP A 39 26.69 7.42 4.90
N TYR A 40 25.71 7.62 4.03
CA TYR A 40 24.83 6.58 3.47
C TYR A 40 25.61 5.64 2.51
N SER A 41 26.58 4.88 3.01
CA SER A 41 27.40 3.98 2.18
C SER A 41 28.04 2.79 2.91
N VAL A 42 27.43 2.28 3.98
CA VAL A 42 27.87 1.02 4.63
C VAL A 42 26.88 -0.13 4.38
N HIS A 43 25.58 0.14 4.37
CA HIS A 43 24.53 -0.87 4.10
C HIS A 43 23.78 -0.53 2.82
N GLN A 44 23.49 -1.56 2.01
CA GLN A 44 22.61 -1.42 0.85
C GLN A 44 21.17 -1.58 1.33
N PRO A 45 20.30 -0.56 1.23
CA PRO A 45 18.90 -0.72 1.60
C PRO A 45 18.21 -1.70 0.65
N VAL A 46 17.20 -2.42 1.14
CA VAL A 46 16.43 -3.41 0.37
C VAL A 46 15.66 -2.76 -0.81
N SER A 47 15.53 -1.43 -0.76
CA SER A 47 14.76 -0.61 -1.71
C SER A 47 15.11 -0.68 -3.21
N THR A 48 16.33 -1.06 -3.63
CA THR A 48 16.66 -1.03 -5.09
C THR A 48 16.07 -2.19 -5.88
N GLU A 49 16.17 -3.43 -5.40
CA GLU A 49 15.57 -4.59 -6.08
C GLU A 49 14.03 -4.55 -5.95
N THR A 50 13.55 -4.03 -4.83
CA THR A 50 12.11 -3.97 -4.52
C THR A 50 11.34 -2.89 -5.30
N GLN A 51 12.03 -1.84 -5.80
CA GLN A 51 11.44 -0.93 -6.78
C GLN A 51 11.31 -1.55 -8.18
N GLU A 52 12.28 -2.34 -8.64
CA GLU A 52 12.19 -3.04 -9.93
C GLU A 52 11.06 -4.08 -9.90
N LEU A 53 10.89 -4.79 -8.77
CA LEU A 53 9.76 -5.70 -8.53
C LEU A 53 8.38 -5.02 -8.72
N SER A 54 8.23 -3.75 -8.30
CA SER A 54 6.97 -3.01 -8.43
C SER A 54 6.56 -2.73 -9.89
N ALA A 55 7.52 -2.53 -10.80
CA ALA A 55 7.25 -2.22 -12.20
C ALA A 55 6.82 -3.46 -13.01
N ASP A 56 7.22 -4.66 -12.59
CA ASP A 56 6.90 -5.93 -13.26
C ASP A 56 5.46 -6.41 -12.95
N TRP A 57 4.78 -5.79 -11.96
CA TRP A 57 3.36 -6.06 -11.62
C TRP A 57 2.40 -5.51 -12.69
N ASP A 58 2.72 -4.35 -13.27
CA ASP A 58 1.88 -3.70 -14.29
C ASP A 58 1.72 -4.57 -15.56
N ASP A 59 2.75 -5.31 -15.95
CA ASP A 59 2.73 -6.18 -17.15
C ASP A 59 1.95 -7.49 -16.91
N LEU A 60 2.01 -8.04 -15.69
CA LEU A 60 1.25 -9.24 -15.28
C LEU A 60 -0.26 -8.97 -15.15
N THR A 61 -0.65 -7.83 -14.59
CA THR A 61 -2.07 -7.46 -14.40
C THR A 61 -2.74 -6.89 -15.65
N ALA A 62 -1.99 -6.43 -16.66
CA ALA A 62 -2.53 -5.89 -17.91
C ALA A 62 -3.30 -6.93 -18.78
N GLY A 63 -3.26 -8.22 -18.43
CA GLY A 63 -3.97 -9.30 -19.14
C GLY A 63 -5.50 -9.27 -19.02
N THR A 64 -6.05 -8.67 -17.95
CA THR A 64 -7.51 -8.61 -17.75
C THR A 64 -8.13 -7.61 -18.73
N THR A 65 -8.81 -8.12 -19.76
CA THR A 65 -9.36 -7.29 -20.85
C THR A 65 -10.59 -6.51 -20.36
N VAL A 66 -10.38 -5.28 -19.90
CA VAL A 66 -11.47 -4.33 -19.60
C VAL A 66 -12.23 -3.99 -20.88
N VAL A 67 -13.36 -4.67 -21.10
CA VAL A 67 -14.24 -4.42 -22.25
C VAL A 67 -14.93 -3.07 -22.08
N HIS A 68 -14.34 -2.03 -22.67
CA HIS A 68 -14.98 -0.72 -22.80
C HIS A 68 -16.19 -0.83 -23.74
N VAL A 69 -17.39 -0.99 -23.16
CA VAL A 69 -18.64 -0.97 -23.91
C VAL A 69 -18.92 0.47 -24.35
N GLU A 70 -18.54 0.77 -25.59
CA GLU A 70 -18.83 2.06 -26.22
C GLU A 70 -20.35 2.27 -26.32
N LYS A 71 -20.84 3.30 -25.63
CA LYS A 71 -22.27 3.58 -25.47
C LYS A 71 -22.87 4.08 -26.79
N ILE A 72 -23.43 3.17 -27.58
CA ILE A 72 -24.24 3.51 -28.76
C ILE A 72 -25.55 4.15 -28.27
N GLU A 73 -25.72 5.45 -28.47
CA GLU A 73 -26.97 6.15 -28.14
C GLU A 73 -28.12 5.71 -29.09
N PRO A 74 -29.26 5.21 -28.58
CA PRO A 74 -30.43 5.01 -29.42
C PRO A 74 -31.13 6.36 -29.69
N ALA A 75 -31.44 6.61 -30.96
CA ALA A 75 -32.05 7.86 -31.39
C ALA A 75 -33.43 8.09 -30.74
N THR A 76 -33.68 9.31 -30.27
CA THR A 76 -34.98 9.73 -29.73
C THR A 76 -36.03 9.82 -30.83
N ASP A 77 -37.14 9.10 -30.65
CA ASP A 77 -38.29 9.09 -31.54
C ASP A 77 -39.18 10.33 -31.35
N THR A 78 -39.83 10.81 -32.42
CA THR A 78 -41.11 11.56 -32.47
C THR A 78 -41.32 12.22 -33.85
N THR A 79 -42.22 11.68 -34.69
CA THR A 79 -43.40 12.43 -35.18
C THR A 79 -44.44 11.53 -35.88
N VAL A 80 -45.71 11.90 -35.74
CA VAL A 80 -46.91 11.13 -36.15
C VAL A 80 -47.30 11.33 -37.62
N SER A 81 -47.75 10.28 -38.32
CA SER A 81 -48.91 10.33 -39.25
C SER A 81 -49.44 8.96 -39.72
N GLU A 82 -50.72 8.67 -39.43
CA GLU A 82 -51.77 7.99 -40.25
C GLU A 82 -51.36 7.04 -41.41
N THR A 83 -51.89 5.81 -41.59
CA THR A 83 -53.31 5.51 -41.98
C THR A 83 -53.60 3.98 -42.08
N ALA A 84 -54.86 3.57 -41.85
CA ALA A 84 -55.58 2.35 -42.32
C ALA A 84 -55.33 0.92 -41.74
N GLU A 85 -56.38 0.40 -41.06
CA GLU A 85 -57.13 -0.89 -41.26
C GLU A 85 -56.36 -2.24 -41.34
N THR A 86 -56.77 -3.37 -40.71
CA THR A 86 -58.10 -3.91 -40.36
C THR A 86 -58.00 -4.98 -39.24
N GLU A 87 -59.10 -5.27 -38.50
CA GLU A 87 -59.48 -6.49 -37.70
C GLU A 87 -58.40 -7.55 -37.31
N THR A 88 -58.33 -8.19 -36.13
CA THR A 88 -59.11 -8.31 -34.87
C THR A 88 -58.18 -8.96 -33.81
N ALA A 89 -58.49 -9.24 -32.53
CA ALA A 89 -59.74 -9.33 -31.78
C ALA A 89 -59.61 -8.73 -30.34
N ALA A 90 -59.94 -9.48 -29.28
CA ALA A 90 -59.81 -9.10 -27.87
C ALA A 90 -59.27 -10.26 -27.00
N THR A 91 -58.52 -9.95 -25.92
CA THR A 91 -58.88 -10.28 -24.52
C THR A 91 -57.80 -9.78 -23.54
N THR A 92 -58.27 -8.95 -22.59
CA THR A 92 -57.83 -8.68 -21.20
C THR A 92 -56.42 -9.00 -20.70
N GLU A 93 -55.85 -7.97 -20.07
CA GLU A 93 -54.85 -7.91 -19.00
C GLU A 93 -54.52 -9.22 -18.24
N GLU A 94 -53.22 -9.47 -18.01
CA GLU A 94 -52.71 -9.47 -16.63
C GLU A 94 -51.24 -9.01 -16.56
N THR A 95 -50.89 -8.34 -15.47
CA THR A 95 -49.58 -7.73 -15.24
C THR A 95 -48.61 -8.75 -14.66
N SER A 96 -47.48 -9.00 -15.34
CA SER A 96 -46.29 -9.60 -14.71
C SER A 96 -45.11 -8.67 -14.95
N SER A 97 -44.70 -7.97 -13.90
CA SER A 97 -43.46 -7.18 -13.90
C SER A 97 -42.29 -8.17 -13.88
N GLU A 98 -41.72 -8.43 -15.06
CA GLU A 98 -40.42 -9.09 -15.17
C GLU A 98 -39.37 -8.09 -14.68
N THR A 99 -39.13 -8.12 -13.37
CA THR A 99 -37.99 -7.45 -12.75
C THR A 99 -36.74 -8.08 -13.33
N VAL A 100 -36.09 -7.36 -14.24
CA VAL A 100 -34.70 -7.65 -14.61
C VAL A 100 -33.88 -7.42 -13.35
N GLU A 101 -33.54 -8.50 -12.67
CA GLU A 101 -32.52 -8.45 -11.62
C GLU A 101 -31.20 -8.10 -12.32
N GLU A 102 -30.77 -6.85 -12.14
CA GLU A 102 -29.37 -6.47 -12.31
C GLU A 102 -28.57 -7.34 -11.33
N THR A 103 -28.12 -8.49 -11.82
CA THR A 103 -27.22 -9.35 -11.09
C THR A 103 -25.88 -8.64 -11.11
N GLU A 104 -25.54 -7.97 -10.00
CA GLU A 104 -24.13 -7.67 -9.71
C GLU A 104 -23.41 -9.02 -9.69
N VAL A 105 -22.77 -9.35 -10.81
CA VAL A 105 -21.80 -10.44 -10.85
C VAL A 105 -20.60 -9.93 -10.07
N ALA A 106 -20.59 -10.20 -8.77
CA ALA A 106 -19.36 -10.13 -8.00
C ALA A 106 -18.38 -11.09 -8.67
N GLU A 107 -17.29 -10.55 -9.21
CA GLU A 107 -16.21 -11.35 -9.75
C GLU A 107 -15.61 -12.13 -8.57
N GLU A 108 -15.81 -13.46 -8.58
CA GLU A 108 -15.20 -14.33 -7.58
C GLU A 108 -13.68 -14.26 -7.77
N GLN A 109 -12.97 -13.68 -6.80
CA GLN A 109 -11.50 -13.66 -6.81
C GLN A 109 -10.99 -15.09 -6.89
N THR A 110 -10.10 -15.37 -7.84
CA THR A 110 -9.47 -16.68 -7.95
C THR A 110 -8.41 -16.84 -6.86
N ASP A 111 -8.05 -18.09 -6.52
CA ASP A 111 -6.99 -18.34 -5.54
C ASP A 111 -5.66 -17.67 -5.95
N LEU A 112 -5.42 -17.53 -7.26
CA LEU A 112 -4.31 -16.79 -7.84
C LEU A 112 -4.42 -15.27 -7.61
N ASP A 113 -5.59 -14.65 -7.76
CA ASP A 113 -5.77 -13.22 -7.46
C ASP A 113 -5.48 -12.91 -5.99
N ILE A 114 -5.91 -13.79 -5.08
CA ILE A 114 -5.64 -13.67 -3.64
C ILE A 114 -4.14 -13.83 -3.39
N LEU A 115 -3.50 -14.85 -3.96
CA LEU A 115 -2.04 -15.06 -3.84
C LEU A 115 -1.24 -13.86 -4.34
N LEU A 116 -1.64 -13.26 -5.46
CA LEU A 116 -0.99 -12.09 -6.02
C LEU A 116 -1.17 -10.85 -5.13
N ALA A 117 -2.36 -10.66 -4.54
CA ALA A 117 -2.62 -9.58 -3.57
C ALA A 117 -1.82 -9.75 -2.27
N ASP A 118 -1.72 -10.98 -1.76
CA ASP A 118 -0.93 -11.31 -0.56
C ASP A 118 0.57 -11.05 -0.83
N LEU A 119 1.10 -11.49 -1.98
CA LEU A 119 2.48 -11.22 -2.40
C LEU A 119 2.77 -9.73 -2.59
N GLU A 120 1.84 -8.96 -3.18
CA GLU A 120 1.99 -7.50 -3.29
C GLU A 120 1.99 -6.82 -1.90
N THR A 121 1.26 -7.38 -0.94
CA THR A 121 1.19 -6.89 0.44
C THR A 121 2.49 -7.19 1.18
N ALA A 122 2.98 -8.44 1.17
CA ALA A 122 4.27 -8.82 1.74
C ALA A 122 5.43 -7.95 1.19
N ILE A 123 5.45 -7.68 -0.13
CA ILE A 123 6.45 -6.79 -0.75
C ILE A 123 6.34 -5.35 -0.19
N LYS A 124 5.13 -4.82 0.04
CA LYS A 124 4.94 -3.49 0.64
C LYS A 124 5.41 -3.46 2.08
N ASP A 125 5.14 -4.51 2.85
CA ASP A 125 5.47 -4.59 4.27
C ASP A 125 6.99 -4.74 4.48
N ILE A 126 7.69 -5.51 3.64
CA ILE A 126 9.17 -5.50 3.60
C ILE A 126 9.71 -4.07 3.43
N ASN A 127 9.23 -3.31 2.44
CA ASN A 127 9.64 -1.92 2.22
C ASN A 127 9.24 -0.97 3.37
N HIS A 128 8.16 -1.29 4.08
CA HIS A 128 7.66 -0.51 5.19
C HIS A 128 8.56 -0.67 6.41
N TYR A 129 8.91 -1.91 6.73
CA TYR A 129 9.76 -2.29 7.85
C TYR A 129 11.24 -1.93 7.60
N ASP A 130 11.76 -2.05 6.37
CA ASP A 130 13.09 -1.56 5.98
C ASP A 130 13.27 -0.08 6.37
N ARG A 131 12.25 0.75 6.06
CA ARG A 131 12.23 2.17 6.44
C ARG A 131 12.05 2.39 7.94
N TYR A 132 11.30 1.56 8.65
CA TYR A 132 11.20 1.69 10.12
C TYR A 132 12.53 1.37 10.80
N LEU A 133 13.26 0.36 10.32
CA LEU A 133 14.61 0.07 10.78
C LEU A 133 15.60 1.20 10.52
N GLU A 134 15.54 1.87 9.36
CA GLU A 134 16.33 3.09 9.10
C GLU A 134 16.07 4.18 10.16
N ASN A 135 14.79 4.42 10.52
CA ASN A 135 14.43 5.40 11.54
C ASN A 135 14.87 4.98 12.96
N TYR A 136 14.78 3.68 13.27
CA TYR A 136 15.22 3.14 14.56
C TYR A 136 16.74 3.19 14.71
N GLN A 137 17.51 2.89 13.66
CA GLN A 137 18.97 3.04 13.68
C GLN A 137 19.39 4.50 13.92
N ASP A 138 18.72 5.46 13.28
CA ASP A 138 18.92 6.89 13.54
C ASP A 138 18.56 7.27 14.99
N ALA A 139 17.47 6.70 15.55
CA ALA A 139 17.05 6.94 16.93
C ALA A 139 18.02 6.34 17.97
N VAL A 140 18.44 5.07 17.81
CA VAL A 140 19.48 4.42 18.63
C VAL A 140 20.75 5.25 18.62
N THR A 141 21.17 5.73 17.44
CA THR A 141 22.36 6.59 17.30
C THR A 141 22.21 7.90 18.05
N ALA A 142 21.05 8.56 17.93
CA ALA A 142 20.76 9.87 18.50
C ALA A 142 20.45 9.89 20.02
N ALA A 143 20.00 8.77 20.60
CA ALA A 143 19.63 8.68 22.02
C ALA A 143 20.77 9.12 22.96
N GLU A 144 20.46 9.92 23.99
CA GLU A 144 21.46 10.44 24.94
C GLU A 144 21.34 9.83 26.35
N ASN A 145 20.33 8.98 26.60
CA ASN A 145 20.01 8.41 27.91
C ASN A 145 19.07 7.19 27.79
N ASP A 146 18.92 6.41 28.87
CA ASP A 146 18.07 5.22 28.97
C ASP A 146 16.60 5.50 28.59
N ASP A 147 16.00 6.62 29.02
CA ASP A 147 14.57 6.91 28.74
C ASP A 147 14.30 7.07 27.22
N ASP A 148 15.30 7.49 26.43
CA ASP A 148 15.20 7.55 24.96
C ASP A 148 15.32 6.15 24.33
N LEU A 149 16.11 5.25 24.92
CA LEU A 149 16.33 3.89 24.44
C LEU A 149 15.14 2.97 24.77
N ASP A 150 14.53 3.13 25.96
CA ASP A 150 13.33 2.39 26.39
C ASP A 150 12.20 2.56 25.34
N ILE A 151 12.06 3.76 24.76
CA ILE A 151 11.07 4.05 23.71
C ILE A 151 11.38 3.28 22.42
N VAL A 152 12.66 3.20 22.04
CA VAL A 152 13.08 2.47 20.83
C VAL A 152 12.97 0.97 21.04
N ASP A 153 13.27 0.44 22.23
CA ASP A 153 13.11 -0.99 22.55
C ASP A 153 11.64 -1.43 22.50
N ASP A 154 10.73 -0.65 23.11
CA ASP A 154 9.28 -0.88 23.02
C ASP A 154 8.80 -0.91 21.54
N GLU A 155 9.21 0.06 20.72
CA GLU A 155 8.83 0.10 19.29
C GLU A 155 9.49 -1.01 18.45
N MET A 156 10.73 -1.40 18.76
CA MET A 156 11.39 -2.54 18.13
C MET A 156 10.75 -3.88 18.51
N HIS A 157 10.13 -3.98 19.69
CA HIS A 157 9.35 -5.16 20.08
C HIS A 157 8.10 -5.34 19.22
N ASP A 158 7.33 -4.26 19.01
CA ASP A 158 6.14 -4.27 18.13
C ASP A 158 6.53 -4.58 16.67
N LEU A 159 7.66 -4.04 16.20
CA LEU A 159 8.20 -4.37 14.86
C LEU A 159 8.61 -5.83 14.74
N LYS A 160 9.18 -6.42 15.80
CA LYS A 160 9.60 -7.83 15.80
C LYS A 160 8.45 -8.79 15.60
N ASP A 161 7.33 -8.57 16.29
CA ASP A 161 6.12 -9.38 16.11
C ASP A 161 5.58 -9.22 14.68
N SER A 162 5.56 -7.98 14.16
CA SER A 162 5.18 -7.69 12.76
C SER A 162 6.07 -8.40 11.71
N ILE A 163 7.39 -8.51 11.99
CA ILE A 163 8.33 -9.25 11.13
C ILE A 163 8.12 -10.78 11.23
N ASN A 164 7.67 -11.31 12.38
CA ASN A 164 7.35 -12.73 12.50
C ASN A 164 6.05 -13.08 11.76
N ASP A 165 5.02 -12.24 11.88
CA ASP A 165 3.76 -12.42 11.14
C ASP A 165 4.02 -12.42 9.61
N LEU A 166 4.94 -11.56 9.14
CA LEU A 166 5.39 -11.54 7.74
C LEU A 166 6.22 -12.77 7.30
N ASP A 167 6.89 -13.46 8.22
CA ASP A 167 7.57 -14.75 7.98
C ASP A 167 6.52 -15.82 7.62
N ASP A 168 5.48 -15.91 8.46
CA ASP A 168 4.35 -16.84 8.29
C ASP A 168 3.55 -16.52 7.02
N ASP A 169 3.27 -15.24 6.72
CA ASP A 169 2.56 -14.83 5.49
C ASP A 169 3.35 -15.19 4.21
N ILE A 170 4.67 -15.01 4.19
CA ILE A 170 5.52 -15.35 3.04
C ILE A 170 5.60 -16.87 2.83
N ASP A 171 5.68 -17.65 3.90
CA ASP A 171 5.60 -19.11 3.82
C ASP A 171 4.21 -19.58 3.35
N ASP A 172 3.11 -18.96 3.82
CA ASP A 172 1.75 -19.29 3.35
C ASP A 172 1.53 -18.95 1.86
N ILE A 173 2.12 -17.85 1.36
CA ILE A 173 2.12 -17.49 -0.08
C ILE A 173 2.83 -18.57 -0.91
N ASP A 174 4.01 -19.01 -0.48
CA ASP A 174 4.81 -20.01 -1.18
C ASP A 174 4.14 -21.38 -1.18
N ASN A 175 3.66 -21.84 -0.02
CA ASN A 175 2.91 -23.09 0.10
C ASN A 175 1.65 -23.07 -0.79
N ARG A 176 0.94 -21.94 -0.86
CA ARG A 176 -0.23 -21.79 -1.73
C ARG A 176 0.16 -21.80 -3.21
N PHE A 177 1.32 -21.26 -3.59
CA PHE A 177 1.81 -21.29 -4.96
C PHE A 177 2.19 -22.71 -5.39
N ASP A 178 2.89 -23.46 -4.53
CA ASP A 178 3.33 -24.84 -4.77
C ASP A 178 2.15 -25.80 -5.04
N ASP A 179 0.97 -25.54 -4.47
CA ASP A 179 -0.27 -26.30 -4.68
C ASP A 179 -1.01 -25.90 -5.98
N MET A 180 -0.61 -24.85 -6.71
CA MET A 180 -1.26 -24.39 -7.95
C MET A 180 -0.72 -25.06 -9.23
N ASP A 181 -1.62 -25.34 -10.18
CA ASP A 181 -1.28 -25.74 -11.55
C ASP A 181 -1.69 -24.64 -12.54
N TYR A 182 -0.72 -24.09 -13.28
CA TYR A 182 -0.97 -23.03 -14.27
C TYR A 182 -2.04 -23.39 -15.30
N ARG A 183 -2.32 -24.67 -15.52
CA ARG A 183 -3.34 -25.16 -16.48
C ARG A 183 -4.78 -24.92 -16.01
N ASP A 184 -4.97 -24.64 -14.73
CA ASP A 184 -6.29 -24.35 -14.16
C ASP A 184 -6.65 -22.85 -14.26
N TYR A 185 -5.69 -21.99 -14.67
CA TYR A 185 -5.85 -20.54 -14.78
C TYR A 185 -5.84 -20.06 -16.24
N GLU A 186 -7.02 -19.83 -16.81
CA GLU A 186 -7.13 -19.30 -18.18
C GLU A 186 -6.47 -17.92 -18.32
N GLY A 187 -5.64 -17.76 -19.35
CA GLY A 187 -4.89 -16.52 -19.62
C GLY A 187 -3.46 -16.51 -19.11
N TYR A 188 -3.11 -17.38 -18.16
CA TYR A 188 -1.74 -17.52 -17.65
C TYR A 188 -0.97 -18.63 -18.39
N SER A 189 0.32 -18.41 -18.59
CA SER A 189 1.24 -19.42 -19.15
C SER A 189 2.20 -19.96 -18.10
N SER A 190 2.90 -21.05 -18.44
CA SER A 190 4.00 -21.56 -17.60
C SER A 190 5.07 -20.49 -17.37
N ASP A 191 5.35 -19.65 -18.37
CA ASP A 191 6.33 -18.57 -18.28
C ASP A 191 5.87 -17.47 -17.31
N ASP A 192 4.56 -17.31 -17.07
CA ASP A 192 4.02 -16.36 -16.09
C ASP A 192 4.06 -16.92 -14.67
N PHE A 193 3.82 -18.23 -14.52
CA PHE A 193 4.05 -18.92 -13.25
C PHE A 193 5.54 -18.92 -12.87
N ASP A 194 6.46 -19.11 -13.82
CA ASP A 194 7.90 -19.00 -13.57
C ASP A 194 8.29 -17.59 -13.07
N LYS A 195 7.63 -16.52 -13.55
CA LYS A 195 7.82 -15.15 -13.01
C LYS A 195 7.28 -15.02 -11.58
N ILE A 196 6.12 -15.61 -11.29
CA ILE A 196 5.52 -15.53 -9.95
C ILE A 196 6.41 -16.26 -8.95
N GLN A 197 6.88 -17.47 -9.24
CA GLN A 197 7.88 -18.18 -8.42
C GLN A 197 9.11 -17.31 -8.17
N HIS A 198 9.69 -16.72 -9.23
CA HIS A 198 10.88 -15.90 -9.10
C HIS A 198 10.67 -14.68 -8.18
N ARG A 199 9.44 -14.15 -8.14
CA ARG A 199 9.06 -13.02 -7.28
C ARG A 199 8.81 -13.45 -5.84
N ILE A 200 8.28 -14.66 -5.60
CA ILE A 200 8.21 -15.28 -4.27
C ILE A 200 9.63 -15.52 -3.73
N ASP A 201 10.51 -16.15 -4.52
CA ASP A 201 11.92 -16.37 -4.19
C ASP A 201 12.64 -15.06 -3.84
N SER A 202 12.47 -14.02 -4.66
CA SER A 202 13.07 -12.70 -4.43
C SER A 202 12.49 -11.98 -3.20
N THR A 203 11.20 -12.19 -2.89
CA THR A 203 10.54 -11.68 -1.69
C THR A 203 11.13 -12.33 -0.43
N LYS A 204 11.34 -13.65 -0.44
CA LYS A 204 12.05 -14.39 0.62
C LYS A 204 13.49 -13.94 0.82
N ASP A 205 14.24 -13.71 -0.26
CA ASP A 205 15.61 -13.18 -0.20
C ASP A 205 15.63 -11.78 0.42
N ASN A 206 14.69 -10.90 0.05
CA ASN A 206 14.59 -9.54 0.59
C ASN A 206 14.13 -9.53 2.06
N PHE A 207 13.21 -10.41 2.43
CA PHE A 207 12.78 -10.60 3.80
C PHE A 207 13.90 -11.18 4.70
N THR A 208 14.76 -12.05 4.15
CA THR A 208 15.97 -12.51 4.83
C THR A 208 16.92 -11.34 5.14
N LYS A 209 17.17 -10.46 4.16
CA LYS A 209 17.96 -9.22 4.37
C LYS A 209 17.32 -8.31 5.43
N LEU A 210 15.99 -8.18 5.44
CA LEU A 210 15.26 -7.41 6.45
C LEU A 210 15.48 -7.97 7.87
N LYS A 211 15.39 -9.30 8.05
CA LYS A 211 15.68 -9.96 9.33
C LYS A 211 17.14 -9.80 9.75
N GLU A 212 18.08 -9.84 8.83
CA GLU A 212 19.49 -9.52 9.12
C GLU A 212 19.64 -8.06 9.60
N TYR A 213 18.98 -7.09 8.95
CA TYR A 213 19.02 -5.69 9.35
C TYR A 213 18.34 -5.44 10.70
N PHE A 214 17.18 -6.05 10.98
CA PHE A 214 16.52 -5.99 12.28
C PHE A 214 17.46 -6.44 13.40
N ASN A 215 18.12 -7.59 13.23
CA ASN A 215 19.05 -8.10 14.23
C ASN A 215 20.26 -7.17 14.42
N GLN A 216 20.78 -6.56 13.35
CA GLN A 216 21.85 -5.56 13.47
C GLN A 216 21.40 -4.34 14.29
N VAL A 217 20.22 -3.77 14.02
CA VAL A 217 19.73 -2.61 14.79
C VAL A 217 19.47 -2.99 16.25
N ASN A 218 19.01 -4.22 16.53
CA ASN A 218 18.83 -4.72 17.89
C ASN A 218 20.17 -4.90 18.62
N GLU A 219 21.21 -5.40 17.94
CA GLU A 219 22.57 -5.47 18.50
C GLU A 219 23.15 -4.06 18.76
N GLU A 220 22.91 -3.09 17.87
CA GLU A 220 23.30 -1.69 18.06
C GLU A 220 22.56 -1.01 19.23
N LEU A 221 21.28 -1.36 19.47
CA LEU A 221 20.49 -0.92 20.62
C LEU A 221 21.04 -1.51 21.93
N ASP A 222 21.29 -2.82 21.99
CA ASP A 222 21.89 -3.50 23.15
C ASP A 222 23.27 -2.91 23.50
N ASP A 223 24.15 -2.72 22.50
CA ASP A 223 25.47 -2.09 22.67
C ASP A 223 25.35 -0.62 23.14
N LYS A 224 24.27 0.09 22.78
CA LYS A 224 24.06 1.49 23.16
C LYS A 224 23.67 1.63 24.64
N TYR A 225 22.86 0.73 25.19
CA TYR A 225 22.53 0.68 26.63
C TYR A 225 23.78 0.52 27.53
N ASP A 226 24.82 -0.18 27.05
CA ASP A 226 26.07 -0.37 27.80
C ASP A 226 26.96 0.92 27.86
N VAL A 227 26.59 1.99 27.14
CA VAL A 227 27.42 3.19 26.90
C VAL A 227 26.86 4.48 27.51
N VAL A 228 25.53 4.64 27.63
CA VAL A 228 24.88 5.85 28.21
C VAL A 228 24.89 5.89 29.74
#